data_AF-A0AAV0BBY3-F1
#
_entry.id   AF-A0AAV0BBY3-F1
#
_cell.length_a   1.000
_cell.length_b   1.000
_cell.length_c   1.000
_cell.angle_alpha   90.00
_cell.angle_beta   90.00
_cell.angle_gamma   90.00
#
_symmetry.space_group_name_H-M   'P 1'
#
loop_
_entity.id
_entity.type
_entity.pdbx_description
1 polymer ?
#
loop_
_entity_poly.entity_id
_entity_poly.type
_entity_poly.pdbx_seq_one_letter_code
_entity_poly.pdbx_strand_id
1 'polypeptide(L)'
;MSGSELDPYLDYLSLTIRTFNQLISRIPGSEIIYRYIKQSRTRGDFGPYQSYLKLTKKVDKLIADLEPEPLVEKIPVTTQSLLCPPIIIGIPDIRPKILYGEPALRFTESMEGEAMIYPKYIRTVTNLASINFGGLI
;
A
#
# COMPACT_ATOMS: atom_id res chain seq x y z
N MET A 1 2.06 45.92 -25.70
CA MET A 1 3.20 45.07 -25.34
C MET A 1 2.89 43.68 -25.89
N SER A 2 3.58 43.24 -26.94
CA SER A 2 3.32 41.95 -27.59
C SER A 2 3.97 40.82 -26.77
N GLY A 3 3.37 39.63 -26.80
CA GLY A 3 3.85 38.47 -26.03
C GLY A 3 5.34 38.13 -26.25
N SER A 4 5.88 38.47 -27.42
CA SER A 4 7.27 38.25 -27.81
C SER A 4 8.33 38.98 -26.98
N GLU A 5 7.96 40.06 -26.27
CA GLU A 5 8.90 40.80 -25.41
C GLU A 5 9.04 40.17 -24.01
N LEU A 6 8.05 39.36 -23.61
CA LEU A 6 8.05 38.68 -22.29
C LEU A 6 8.73 37.30 -22.33
N ASP A 7 8.80 36.67 -23.49
CA ASP A 7 9.43 35.36 -23.71
C ASP A 7 10.80 35.19 -23.02
N PRO A 8 11.77 36.11 -23.16
CA PRO A 8 13.08 35.94 -22.51
C PRO A 8 13.00 35.95 -20.98
N TYR A 9 12.04 36.67 -20.40
CA TYR A 9 11.83 36.68 -18.95
C TYR A 9 11.17 35.41 -18.46
N LEU A 10 10.22 34.87 -19.23
CA LEU A 10 9.58 33.58 -18.94
C LEU A 10 10.59 32.43 -19.04
N ASP A 11 11.46 32.48 -20.04
CA ASP A 11 12.55 31.51 -20.19
C ASP A 11 13.54 31.57 -19.04
N TYR A 12 13.98 32.78 -18.64
CA TYR A 12 14.87 32.97 -17.51
C TYR A 12 14.24 32.46 -16.19
N LEU A 13 12.96 32.74 -15.99
CA LEU A 13 12.21 32.26 -14.83
C LEU A 13 12.11 30.73 -14.84
N SER A 14 11.84 30.13 -16.00
CA SER A 14 11.81 28.67 -16.16
C SER A 14 13.16 28.03 -15.85
N LEU A 15 14.25 28.64 -16.30
CA LEU A 15 15.61 28.18 -16.05
C LEU A 15 15.92 28.26 -14.56
N THR A 16 15.62 29.39 -13.93
CA THR A 16 15.84 29.62 -12.50
C THR A 16 15.09 28.59 -11.65
N ILE A 17 13.82 28.31 -11.99
CA ILE A 17 13.02 27.28 -11.31
C ILE A 17 13.64 25.89 -11.48
N ARG A 18 14.14 25.54 -12.67
CA ARG A 18 14.80 24.25 -12.91
C ARG A 18 16.08 24.11 -12.10
N THR A 19 16.94 25.12 -12.10
CA THR A 19 18.19 25.11 -11.33
C THR A 19 17.93 25.03 -9.83
N PHE A 20 16.91 25.75 -9.35
CA PHE A 20 16.49 25.69 -7.96
C PHE A 20 15.99 24.30 -7.56
N ASN A 21 15.16 23.66 -8.40
CA ASN A 21 14.70 22.29 -8.17
C ASN A 21 15.86 21.28 -8.12
N GLN A 22 16.87 21.44 -8.98
CA GLN A 22 18.06 20.59 -8.99
C GLN A 22 18.96 20.78 -7.76
N LEU A 23 19.00 22.00 -7.20
CA LEU A 23 19.73 22.27 -5.96
C LEU A 23 19.02 21.65 -4.76
N ILE A 24 17.69 21.79 -4.70
CA ILE A 24 16.88 21.20 -3.64
C ILE A 24 16.99 19.68 -3.63
N SER A 25 16.95 19.03 -4.80
CA SER A 25 17.02 17.57 -4.89
C SER A 25 18.37 16.99 -4.41
N ARG A 26 19.42 17.81 -4.31
CA ARG A 26 20.71 17.40 -3.73
C ARG A 26 20.74 17.44 -2.20
N ILE A 27 19.78 18.11 -1.56
CA ILE A 27 19.67 18.13 -0.10
C ILE A 27 19.01 16.81 0.34
N PRO A 28 19.67 15.98 1.17
CA PRO A 28 19.07 14.74 1.66
C PRO A 28 17.79 15.04 2.44
N GLY A 29 16.69 14.36 2.09
CA GLY A 29 15.38 14.54 2.71
C GLY A 29 14.48 15.60 2.06
N SER A 30 14.94 16.30 1.02
CA SER A 30 14.14 17.29 0.27
C SER A 30 12.86 16.74 -0.37
N GLU A 31 12.82 15.44 -0.67
CA GLU A 31 11.63 14.71 -1.15
C GLU A 31 10.42 14.82 -0.22
N ILE A 32 10.64 15.02 1.08
CA ILE A 32 9.57 15.25 2.06
C ILE A 32 8.99 16.65 1.89
N ILE A 33 9.86 17.66 1.72
CA ILE A 33 9.47 19.05 1.50
C ILE A 33 8.73 19.20 0.18
N TYR A 34 9.19 18.53 -0.88
CA TYR A 34 8.53 18.55 -2.19
C TYR A 34 7.13 17.94 -2.13
N ARG A 35 6.97 16.81 -1.43
CA ARG A 35 5.66 16.21 -1.17
C ARG A 35 4.76 17.13 -0.35
N TYR A 36 5.29 17.77 0.69
CA TYR A 36 4.54 18.71 1.52
C TYR A 36 4.03 19.93 0.72
N ILE A 37 4.88 20.52 -0.12
CA ILE A 37 4.52 21.66 -0.99
C ILE A 37 3.49 21.25 -2.05
N LYS A 38 3.60 20.04 -2.61
CA LYS A 38 2.57 19.52 -3.53
C LYS A 38 1.25 19.24 -2.82
N GLN A 39 1.30 18.66 -1.63
CA GLN A 39 0.13 18.34 -0.83
C GLN A 39 -0.60 19.57 -0.31
N SER A 40 0.11 20.69 -0.06
CA SER A 40 -0.53 21.94 0.37
C SER A 40 -1.49 22.50 -0.68
N ARG A 41 -1.23 22.27 -1.97
CA ARG A 41 -2.15 22.63 -3.06
C ARG A 41 -3.40 21.75 -3.14
N THR A 42 -3.37 20.59 -2.49
CA THR A 42 -4.51 19.65 -2.39
C THR A 42 -5.21 19.68 -1.02
N ARG A 43 -4.74 20.48 -0.06
CA ARG A 43 -5.42 20.65 1.24
C ARG A 43 -6.59 21.62 1.07
N GLY A 44 -7.74 21.10 0.66
CA GLY A 44 -9.03 21.78 0.71
C GLY A 44 -9.66 21.87 2.11
N ASP A 45 -8.91 21.55 3.18
CA ASP A 45 -9.50 21.25 4.50
C ASP A 45 -9.21 22.26 5.62
N PHE A 46 -8.75 23.47 5.31
CA PHE A 46 -8.56 24.50 6.36
C PHE A 46 -9.08 25.88 5.91
N GLY A 47 -10.41 26.02 5.84
CA GLY A 47 -11.06 27.32 5.70
C GLY A 47 -12.59 27.22 5.58
N PRO A 48 -13.36 28.25 5.97
CA PRO A 48 -14.83 28.24 5.91
C PRO A 48 -15.43 28.26 4.49
N TYR A 49 -14.57 28.33 3.46
CA TYR A 49 -14.94 28.30 2.05
C TYR A 49 -14.45 27.01 1.41
N GLN A 50 -15.08 25.90 1.75
CA GLN A 50 -14.86 24.65 1.05
C GLN A 50 -15.72 24.63 -0.22
N SER A 51 -15.08 24.72 -1.38
CA SER A 51 -15.71 24.54 -2.68
C SER A 51 -16.02 23.07 -2.93
N TYR A 52 -16.94 22.50 -2.15
CA TYR A 52 -17.53 21.21 -2.50
C TYR A 52 -18.56 21.44 -3.61
N LEU A 53 -18.18 21.14 -4.85
CA LEU A 53 -19.18 20.84 -5.89
C LEU A 53 -19.91 19.56 -5.42
N LYS A 54 -21.11 19.75 -4.85
CA LYS A 54 -21.97 18.66 -4.37
C LYS A 54 -22.52 17.91 -5.59
N LEU A 55 -21.72 16.97 -6.11
CA LEU A 55 -22.03 16.20 -7.32
C LEU A 55 -23.00 15.05 -7.02
N THR A 56 -24.18 15.33 -6.46
CA THR A 56 -25.15 14.29 -6.07
C THR A 56 -25.61 13.43 -7.24
N LYS A 57 -25.77 13.98 -8.45
CA LYS A 57 -26.31 13.23 -9.60
C LYS A 57 -25.24 12.65 -10.55
N LYS A 58 -23.96 13.01 -10.35
CA LYS A 58 -22.86 12.57 -11.22
C LYS A 58 -22.08 11.42 -10.59
N VAL A 59 -22.06 11.34 -9.26
CA VAL A 59 -21.41 10.25 -8.51
C VAL A 59 -22.06 8.91 -8.83
N ASP A 60 -23.38 8.79 -8.91
CA ASP A 60 -24.06 7.53 -9.23
C ASP A 60 -23.67 6.98 -10.61
N LYS A 61 -23.48 7.88 -11.59
CA LYS A 61 -23.00 7.50 -12.93
C LYS A 61 -21.53 7.07 -12.91
N LEU A 62 -20.70 7.78 -12.14
CA LEU A 62 -19.28 7.44 -11.98
C LEU A 62 -19.07 6.13 -11.22
N ILE A 63 -19.97 5.77 -10.29
CA ILE A 63 -19.96 4.49 -9.61
C ILE A 63 -20.39 3.36 -10.55
N ALA A 64 -21.39 3.61 -11.41
CA ALA A 64 -21.83 2.63 -12.41
C ALA A 64 -20.75 2.32 -13.45
N ASP A 65 -19.94 3.31 -13.81
CA ASP A 65 -18.84 3.19 -14.78
C ASP A 65 -17.53 2.73 -14.12
N LEU A 66 -17.45 2.66 -12.79
CA LEU A 66 -16.26 2.24 -12.06
C LEU A 66 -16.22 0.72 -11.98
N GLU A 67 -15.41 0.09 -12.82
CA GLU A 67 -14.93 -1.27 -12.59
C GLU A 67 -13.74 -1.19 -11.62
N PRO A 68 -13.90 -1.53 -10.32
CA PRO A 68 -12.78 -1.44 -9.40
C PRO A 68 -11.74 -2.47 -9.80
N GLU A 69 -10.55 -1.99 -10.16
CA GLU A 69 -9.39 -2.88 -10.28
C GLU A 69 -9.18 -3.57 -8.93
N PRO A 70 -9.01 -4.91 -8.91
CA PRO A 70 -8.82 -5.63 -7.67
C PRO A 70 -7.57 -5.08 -6.97
N LEU A 71 -7.71 -4.75 -5.68
CA LEU A 71 -6.63 -4.21 -4.83
C LEU A 71 -5.42 -5.14 -4.67
N VAL A 72 -5.51 -6.34 -5.23
CA VAL A 72 -4.48 -7.37 -5.21
C VAL A 72 -4.40 -7.91 -6.64
N GLU A 73 -3.21 -7.83 -7.25
CA GLU A 73 -2.92 -8.54 -8.49
C GLU A 73 -3.30 -10.02 -8.31
N LYS A 74 -3.89 -10.66 -9.32
CA LYS A 74 -4.16 -12.10 -9.27
C LYS A 74 -2.84 -12.82 -9.01
N ILE A 75 -2.63 -13.21 -7.75
CA ILE A 75 -1.40 -13.83 -7.28
C ILE A 75 -1.13 -15.00 -8.22
N PRO A 76 0.02 -15.07 -8.90
CA PRO A 76 0.33 -16.22 -9.73
C PRO A 76 0.22 -17.44 -8.82
N VAL A 77 -0.65 -18.39 -9.19
CA VAL A 77 -0.90 -19.63 -8.45
C VAL A 77 0.35 -20.49 -8.58
N THR A 78 1.39 -20.11 -7.84
CA THR A 78 2.65 -20.82 -7.81
C THR A 78 2.77 -21.38 -6.41
N THR A 79 2.61 -22.70 -6.36
CA THR A 79 2.83 -23.61 -5.23
C THR A 79 1.76 -23.67 -4.14
N GLN A 80 1.69 -24.85 -3.54
CA GLN A 80 0.68 -25.40 -2.63
C GLN A 80 0.35 -24.54 -1.38
N SER A 81 1.04 -23.42 -1.17
CA SER A 81 0.87 -22.51 -0.04
C SER A 81 -0.46 -21.76 -0.01
N LEU A 82 -1.15 -21.58 -1.15
CA LEU A 82 -2.42 -20.86 -1.18
C LEU A 82 -3.62 -21.72 -0.78
N LEU A 83 -3.54 -23.04 -0.98
CA LEU A 83 -4.62 -23.95 -0.60
C LEU A 83 -4.66 -24.14 0.91
N CYS A 84 -3.49 -24.15 1.57
CA CYS A 84 -3.36 -24.33 3.00
C CYS A 84 -2.29 -23.39 3.55
N PRO A 85 -2.63 -22.11 3.80
CA PRO A 85 -1.67 -21.16 4.34
C PRO A 85 -1.30 -21.56 5.78
N PRO A 86 -0.01 -21.43 6.16
CA PRO A 86 0.38 -21.63 7.55
C PRO A 86 -0.22 -20.53 8.43
N ILE A 87 -0.74 -20.91 9.61
CA ILE A 87 -1.44 -20.02 10.54
C ILE A 87 -0.57 -19.79 11.77
N ILE A 88 -0.33 -18.53 12.13
CA ILE A 88 0.37 -18.19 13.37
C ILE A 88 -0.61 -18.34 14.54
N ILE A 89 -0.22 -19.10 15.56
CA ILE A 89 -1.03 -19.35 16.75
C ILE A 89 -0.46 -18.58 17.95
N GLY A 90 -1.32 -17.79 18.59
CA GLY A 90 -0.99 -17.05 19.82
C GLY A 90 -0.14 -15.81 19.57
N ILE A 91 0.40 -15.26 20.67
CA ILE A 91 1.24 -14.06 20.63
C ILE A 91 2.56 -14.41 19.94
N PRO A 92 3.01 -13.64 18.93
CA PRO A 92 4.29 -13.88 18.29
C PRO A 92 5.43 -13.65 19.28
N ASP A 93 6.14 -14.72 19.61
CA ASP A 93 7.40 -14.71 20.38
C ASP A 93 8.59 -14.69 19.40
N ILE A 94 9.83 -14.64 19.91
CA ILE A 94 11.09 -14.72 19.16
C ILE A 94 11.08 -15.90 18.17
N ARG A 95 10.34 -16.97 18.49
CA ARG A 95 10.09 -18.10 17.59
C ARG A 95 8.59 -18.33 17.44
N PRO A 96 7.98 -17.91 16.33
CA PRO A 96 6.54 -18.02 16.17
C PRO A 96 6.13 -19.49 16.08
N LYS A 97 4.96 -19.78 16.67
CA LYS A 97 4.30 -21.08 16.60
C LYS A 97 3.32 -21.06 15.44
N ILE A 98 3.43 -22.05 14.56
CA ILE A 98 2.60 -22.15 13.36
C ILE A 98 1.84 -23.48 13.32
N LEU A 99 0.67 -23.42 12.69
CA LEU A 99 -0.11 -24.55 12.21
C LEU A 99 0.07 -24.68 10.70
N TYR A 100 0.16 -25.89 10.17
CA TYR A 100 0.32 -26.13 8.74
C TYR A 100 -0.37 -27.43 8.33
N GLY A 101 -0.73 -27.56 7.04
CA GLY A 101 -1.37 -28.77 6.49
C GLY A 101 -2.84 -28.92 6.91
N GLU A 102 -3.35 -30.15 6.91
CA GLU A 102 -4.76 -30.46 7.22
C GLU A 102 -5.31 -29.78 8.50
N PRO A 103 -4.55 -29.67 9.61
CA PRO A 103 -5.02 -28.94 10.78
C PRO A 103 -5.28 -27.44 10.52
N ALA A 104 -4.50 -26.79 9.66
CA ALA A 104 -4.70 -25.39 9.30
C ALA A 104 -5.96 -25.19 8.44
N LEU A 105 -6.24 -26.13 7.52
CA LEU A 105 -7.49 -26.15 6.74
C LEU A 105 -8.72 -26.26 7.65
N ARG A 106 -8.70 -27.25 8.57
CA ARG A 106 -9.78 -27.44 9.54
C ARG A 106 -9.99 -26.21 10.42
N PHE A 107 -8.92 -25.50 10.74
CA PHE A 107 -9.00 -24.25 11.49
C PHE A 107 -9.66 -23.13 10.66
N THR A 108 -9.35 -22.99 9.38
CA THR A 108 -10.01 -22.00 8.51
C THR A 108 -11.47 -22.32 8.19
N GLU A 109 -11.82 -23.60 8.12
CA GLU A 109 -13.19 -24.06 7.85
C GLU A 109 -14.08 -24.04 9.11
N SER A 110 -13.48 -23.96 10.29
CA SER A 110 -14.20 -23.80 11.56
C SER A 110 -14.84 -22.42 11.61
N MET A 111 -16.18 -22.38 11.61
CA MET A 111 -16.96 -21.13 11.62
C MET A 111 -16.72 -20.24 12.86
N GLU A 112 -16.11 -20.77 13.92
CA GLU A 112 -15.88 -20.06 15.18
C GLU A 112 -14.39 -19.94 15.55
N GLY A 113 -13.47 -20.49 14.75
CA GLY A 113 -12.04 -20.51 15.09
C GLY A 113 -11.71 -21.35 16.34
N GLU A 114 -12.66 -22.13 16.85
CA GLU A 114 -12.51 -22.99 18.04
C GLU A 114 -12.13 -24.45 17.69
N ALA A 115 -11.55 -24.68 16.51
CA ALA A 115 -11.03 -26.00 16.21
C ALA A 115 -9.97 -26.40 17.26
N MET A 116 -10.18 -27.50 17.96
CA MET A 116 -9.24 -28.00 18.98
C MET A 116 -7.85 -28.23 18.38
N ILE A 117 -6.89 -27.37 18.71
CA ILE A 117 -5.52 -27.44 18.20
C ILE A 117 -4.71 -28.38 19.11
N TYR A 118 -4.42 -29.58 18.62
CA TYR A 118 -3.55 -30.49 19.36
C TYR A 118 -2.10 -30.02 19.32
N PRO A 119 -1.36 -30.06 20.45
CA PRO A 119 0.03 -29.60 20.53
C PRO A 119 0.98 -30.26 19.51
N LYS A 120 0.69 -31.51 19.12
CA LYS A 120 1.44 -32.27 18.11
C LYS A 120 1.46 -31.65 16.71
N TYR A 121 0.51 -30.76 16.41
CA TYR A 121 0.42 -30.08 15.12
C TYR A 121 1.07 -28.68 15.12
N ILE A 122 1.54 -28.21 16.27
CA ILE A 122 2.16 -26.90 16.42
C ILE A 122 3.66 -27.04 16.18
N ARG A 123 4.19 -26.29 15.20
CA ARG A 123 5.64 -26.20 14.96
C ARG A 123 6.16 -24.82 15.33
N THR A 124 7.35 -24.79 15.91
CA THR A 124 8.07 -23.55 16.23
C THR A 124 9.05 -23.25 15.10
N VAL A 125 8.96 -22.09 14.48
CA VAL A 125 9.84 -21.70 13.36
C VAL A 125 10.82 -20.60 13.77
N THR A 126 11.98 -20.57 13.12
CA THR A 126 13.11 -19.71 13.52
C THR A 126 13.25 -18.42 12.71
N ASN A 127 12.49 -18.23 11.62
CA ASN A 127 12.50 -16.99 10.82
C ASN A 127 11.32 -16.96 9.83
N LEU A 128 10.53 -15.88 9.82
CA LEU A 128 9.42 -15.70 8.86
C LEU A 128 9.90 -15.24 7.47
N ALA A 129 11.09 -14.66 7.36
CA ALA A 129 11.61 -14.07 6.12
C ALA A 129 12.68 -14.93 5.41
N SER A 130 13.27 -15.95 6.06
CA SER A 130 14.36 -16.75 5.46
C SER A 130 13.97 -18.14 5.01
N ILE A 131 12.68 -18.50 5.03
CA ILE A 131 12.20 -19.79 4.55
C ILE A 131 11.05 -19.52 3.59
N ASN A 132 11.37 -19.08 2.38
CA ASN A 132 10.52 -19.41 1.24
C ASN A 132 10.56 -20.94 1.08
N PHE A 133 9.59 -21.65 1.67
CA PHE A 133 9.09 -22.98 1.30
C PHE A 133 10.08 -24.13 1.03
N GLY A 134 11.35 -24.03 1.42
CA GLY A 134 12.39 -24.99 1.05
C GLY A 134 12.81 -26.01 2.11
N GLY A 135 12.01 -26.23 3.16
CA GLY A 135 12.52 -26.94 4.35
C GLY A 135 11.49 -27.57 5.27
N LEU A 136 10.39 -28.12 4.74
CA LEU A 136 9.69 -29.21 5.41
C LEU A 136 10.51 -30.51 5.21
N ILE A 137 11.58 -30.64 5.98
CA ILE A 137 12.22 -31.92 6.27
C ILE A 137 12.06 -32.14 7.78
#